data_AF-J2G181-F1
#
_entry.id   AF-J2G181-F1
#
_cell.length_a   1.000
_cell.length_b   1.000
_cell.length_c   1.000
_cell.angle_alpha   90.00
_cell.angle_beta   90.00
_cell.angle_gamma   90.00
#
_symmetry.space_group_name_H-M   'P 1'
#
loop_
_entity.id
_entity.type
_entity.pdbx_description
1 polymer ?
#
loop_
_entity_poly.entity_id
_entity_poly.type
_entity_poly.pdbx_seq_one_letter_code
_entity_poly.pdbx_strand_id
1 'polypeptide(L)' 'GGPPVSPPTRRGFGSRLIERGLASELSGEAHIDFQPDGVVCRIEAGLEG' A
#
# COMPACT_ATOMS: atom_id res chain seq x y z
N GLY A 1 -15.10 -14.37 -5.53
CA GLY A 1 -14.34 -13.63 -4.51
C GLY A 1 -13.26 -14.52 -3.96
N GLY A 2 -12.13 -13.95 -3.54
CA GLY A 2 -11.10 -14.67 -2.78
C GLY A 2 -11.56 -14.93 -1.33
N PRO A 3 -10.74 -15.62 -0.52
CA PRO A 3 -10.98 -15.74 0.91
C PRO A 3 -10.91 -14.37 1.60
N PRO A 4 -11.58 -14.20 2.76
CA PRO A 4 -11.57 -12.94 3.48
C PRO A 4 -10.15 -12.58 3.91
N VAL A 5 -9.78 -11.31 3.70
CA VAL A 5 -8.46 -10.82 4.08
C VAL A 5 -8.49 -10.33 5.53
N SER A 6 -7.40 -10.58 6.25
CA SER A 6 -7.15 -10.03 7.57
C SER A 6 -5.82 -9.24 7.58
N PRO A 7 -5.69 -8.21 8.44
CA PRO A 7 -4.44 -7.50 8.59
C PRO A 7 -3.29 -8.46 8.97
N PRO A 8 -2.09 -8.31 8.36
CA PRO A 8 -0.96 -9.17 8.67
C PRO A 8 -0.40 -8.83 10.05
N THR A 9 0.13 -9.83 10.75
CA THR A 9 0.83 -9.62 12.05
C THR A 9 2.21 -8.99 11.89
N ARG A 10 2.77 -8.95 10.67
CA ARG A 10 4.06 -8.35 10.36
C ARG A 10 4.10 -7.74 8.96
N ARG A 11 4.66 -6.53 8.83
CA ARG A 11 4.93 -5.87 7.55
C ARG A 11 6.29 -6.33 6.97
N GLY A 12 6.24 -7.14 5.92
CA GLY A 12 7.40 -7.67 5.20
C GLY A 12 8.12 -6.64 4.32
N PHE A 13 9.06 -7.12 3.51
CA PHE A 13 9.80 -6.28 2.56
C PHE A 13 8.85 -5.60 1.55
N GLY A 14 7.96 -6.35 0.90
CA GLY A 14 7.05 -5.81 -0.12
C GLY A 14 6.17 -4.68 0.40
N SER A 15 5.57 -4.83 1.58
CA SER A 15 4.78 -3.76 2.21
C SER A 15 5.58 -2.50 2.50
N ARG A 16 6.86 -2.65 2.88
CA ARG A 16 7.75 -1.51 3.15
C ARG A 16 8.21 -0.85 1.85
N LEU A 17 8.45 -1.63 0.80
CA LEU A 17 8.79 -1.14 -0.52
C LEU A 17 7.64 -0.29 -1.09
N ILE A 18 6.40 -0.75 -0.96
CA ILE A 18 5.22 -0.01 -1.42
C ILE A 18 4.99 1.25 -0.58
N GLU A 19 4.91 1.14 0.75
CA GLU A 19 4.53 2.30 1.58
C GLU A 19 5.63 3.37 1.69
N ARG A 20 6.91 3.00 1.55
CA ARG A 20 8.02 3.93 1.75
C ARG A 20 8.82 4.18 0.49
N GLY A 21 9.16 3.12 -0.24
CA GLY A 21 9.96 3.22 -1.46
C GLY A 21 9.20 3.96 -2.56
N LEU A 22 8.01 3.45 -2.90
CA LEU A 22 7.17 4.03 -3.94
C LEU A 22 6.69 5.45 -3.58
N ALA A 23 6.27 5.66 -2.33
CA ALA A 23 5.91 7.00 -1.84
C ALA A 23 7.06 8.01 -2.02
N SER A 24 8.30 7.62 -1.68
CA SER A 24 9.47 8.47 -1.85
C SER A 24 9.80 8.75 -3.32
N GLU A 25 9.63 7.76 -4.20
CA GLU A 25 9.90 7.91 -5.64
C GLU A 25 8.91 8.87 -6.30
N LEU A 26 7.65 8.82 -5.90
CA LEU A 26 6.56 9.63 -6.46
C LEU A 26 6.42 11.00 -5.79
N SER A 27 7.31 11.36 -4.86
CA SER A 27 7.19 12.54 -4.00
C SER A 27 5.78 12.66 -3.39
N GLY A 28 5.25 11.54 -2.89
CA GLY A 28 3.85 11.42 -2.46
C GLY A 28 3.65 10.38 -1.35
N GLU A 29 2.47 9.79 -1.30
CA GLU A 29 2.04 8.87 -0.24
C GLU A 29 1.53 7.54 -0.81
N ALA A 30 1.72 6.46 -0.06
CA ALA A 30 1.21 5.15 -0.42
C ALA A 30 0.73 4.38 0.82
N HIS A 31 -0.48 3.84 0.75
CA HIS A 31 -1.14 3.12 1.82
C HIS A 31 -1.69 1.77 1.35
N ILE A 32 -1.61 0.75 2.22
CA ILE A 32 -2.20 -0.57 1.97
C ILE A 32 -3.22 -0.88 3.07
N ASP A 33 -4.47 -1.03 2.67
CA ASP A 33 -5.60 -1.42 3.51
C ASP A 33 -5.97 -2.89 3.27
N PHE A 34 -6.04 -3.68 4.34
CA PHE A 34 -6.46 -5.08 4.30
C PHE A 34 -7.93 -5.19 4.74
N GLN A 35 -8.85 -5.08 3.79
CA GLN A 35 -10.29 -5.17 4.06
C GLN A 35 -10.79 -6.61 3.87
N PRO A 36 -11.84 -7.05 4.57
CA PRO A 36 -12.36 -8.42 4.43
C PRO A 36 -12.61 -8.83 2.98
N ASP A 37 -13.05 -7.91 2.12
CA ASP A 37 -13.36 -8.20 0.73
C ASP A 37 -12.13 -8.19 -0.21
N GLY A 38 -10.98 -7.67 0.26
CA GLY A 38 -9.76 -7.59 -0.53
C GLY A 38 -8.72 -6.60 0.00
N VAL A 39 -7.56 -6.60 -0.65
CA VAL A 39 -6.49 -5.62 -0.38
C VAL A 39 -6.70 -4.40 -1.27
N VAL A 40 -6.66 -3.20 -0.67
CA VAL A 40 -6.72 -1.93 -1.38
C VAL A 40 -5.39 -1.22 -1.24
N CYS A 41 -4.82 -0.75 -2.34
CA CYS A 41 -3.63 0.09 -2.35
C CYS A 41 -4.02 1.48 -2.86
N ARG A 42 -3.80 2.53 -2.04
CA ARG A 42 -4.00 3.93 -2.42
C ARG A 42 -2.64 4.56 -2.62
N ILE A 43 -2.44 5.19 -3.77
CA ILE A 43 -1.19 5.88 -4.14
C ILE A 43 -1.57 7.29 -4.55
N GLU A 44 -0.92 8.26 -3.92
CA GLU A 44 -1.05 9.68 -4.23
C GLU A 44 0.34 10.17 -4.63
N ALA A 45 0.46 10.74 -5.83
CA ALA A 45 1.73 11.21 -6.38
C ALA A 45 1.72 12.72 -6.51
N GLY A 46 2.86 13.36 -6.25
CA GLY A 46 3.05 14.75 -6.63
C GLY A 46 2.99 14.87 -8.16
N LEU A 47 2.18 15.79 -8.68
CA LEU A 47 2.24 16.16 -10.08
C LEU A 47 3.38 17.17 -10.23
N GLU A 48 4.37 16.86 -11.08
CA GLU A 48 5.35 17.85 -11.51
C GLU A 48 4.65 18.91 -12.38
N GLY A 49 4.91 20.19 -12.08
CA GLY A 49 4.41 21.33 -12.85
C GLY A 49 5.38 21.79 -13.92
#